data_AF-A0A955IST2-F1
#
_entry.id   AF-A0A955IST2-F1
#
_cell.length_a   1.000
_cell.length_b   1.000
_cell.length_c   1.000
_cell.angle_alpha   90.00
_cell.angle_beta   90.00
_cell.angle_gamma   90.00
#
_symmetry.space_group_name_H-M   'P 1'
#
loop_
_entity.id
_entity.type
_entity.pdbx_description
1 polymer ?
#
loop_
_entity_poly.entity_id
_entity_poly.type
_entity_poly.pdbx_seq_one_letter_code
_entity_poly.pdbx_strand_id
1 'polypeptide(L)'
;MAGDPKKPEVGEIHIDASSCSAYVVDLPPGGMVGLLSDHEGVNLVVDEVVANQSTWGDAAGVTAGDFADLTTANARIAEIDLYLPAARKLVELLTETRAMQVETRERVILSVARSVDARARRAGNEGLLGKYEKTRAYRSEAALKAARTRKKAAA
;
A
#
# COMPACT_ATOMS: atom_id res chain seq x y z
N MET A 1 23.32 -6.95 -2.77
CA MET A 1 23.16 -8.28 -2.16
C MET A 1 21.81 -8.25 -1.47
N ALA A 2 20.95 -9.26 -1.67
CA ALA A 2 19.71 -9.32 -0.91
C ALA A 2 20.06 -9.58 0.56
N GLY A 3 19.48 -8.78 1.46
CA GLY A 3 19.58 -8.98 2.90
C GLY A 3 18.81 -10.21 3.36
N ASP A 4 18.77 -10.41 4.68
CA ASP A 4 17.98 -11.47 5.29
C ASP A 4 16.48 -11.16 5.12
N PRO A 5 15.70 -11.97 4.39
CA PRO A 5 14.27 -11.70 4.16
C PRO A 5 13.42 -11.63 5.44
N LYS A 6 13.92 -12.20 6.55
CA LYS A 6 13.29 -12.15 7.88
C LYS A 6 13.63 -10.89 8.67
N LYS A 7 14.57 -10.08 8.17
CA LYS A 7 14.94 -8.76 8.69
C LYS A 7 15.07 -7.79 7.52
N PRO A 8 13.96 -7.53 6.82
CA PRO A 8 14.02 -6.83 5.56
C PRO A 8 14.43 -5.37 5.76
N GLU A 9 15.31 -4.89 4.89
CA GLU A 9 15.66 -3.48 4.82
C GLU A 9 14.70 -2.70 3.91
N VAL A 10 14.62 -1.39 4.14
CA VAL A 10 13.78 -0.51 3.32
C VAL A 10 14.24 -0.53 1.86
N GLY A 11 13.34 -0.91 0.95
CA GLY A 11 13.61 -1.01 -0.49
C GLY A 11 13.81 -2.43 -0.99
N GLU A 12 13.84 -3.42 -0.10
CA GLU A 12 13.84 -4.83 -0.50
C GLU A 12 12.48 -5.29 -1.05
N ILE A 13 12.53 -6.21 -2.01
CA ILE A 13 11.35 -6.73 -2.70
C ILE A 13 10.85 -8.07 -2.15
N HIS A 14 11.65 -8.74 -1.32
CA HIS A 14 11.34 -10.03 -0.74
C HIS A 14 11.29 -9.89 0.77
N ILE A 15 10.09 -10.06 1.34
CA ILE A 15 9.82 -9.92 2.78
C ILE A 15 9.19 -11.23 3.26
N ASP A 16 9.81 -11.89 4.24
CA ASP A 16 9.32 -13.13 4.85
C ASP A 16 8.87 -12.86 6.29
N ALA A 17 7.57 -12.65 6.48
CA ALA A 17 6.93 -12.47 7.79
C ALA A 17 6.33 -13.78 8.35
N SER A 18 6.83 -14.94 7.90
CA SER A 18 6.31 -16.25 8.35
C SER A 18 6.42 -16.46 9.86
N SER A 19 7.35 -15.79 10.55
CA SER A 19 7.47 -15.86 12.01
C SER A 19 6.24 -15.32 12.74
N CYS A 20 5.53 -14.35 12.14
CA CYS A 20 4.32 -13.76 12.70
C CYS A 20 3.05 -14.62 12.47
N SER A 21 3.13 -15.73 11.72
CA SER A 21 1.94 -16.45 11.23
C SER A 21 1.01 -16.95 12.32
N ALA A 22 1.53 -17.16 13.54
CA ALA A 22 0.74 -17.64 14.68
C ALA A 22 -0.19 -16.58 15.27
N TYR A 23 0.02 -15.29 15.00
CA TYR A 23 -0.71 -14.18 15.64
C TYR A 23 -1.12 -13.05 14.69
N VAL A 24 -0.79 -13.12 13.39
CA VAL A 24 -1.31 -12.17 12.39
C VAL A 24 -2.82 -12.35 12.26
N VAL A 25 -3.53 -11.22 12.27
CA VAL A 25 -4.98 -11.15 12.16
C VAL A 25 -5.37 -10.26 10.99
N ASP A 26 -6.35 -10.71 10.21
CA ASP A 26 -7.06 -9.90 9.23
C ASP A 26 -8.34 -9.34 9.87
N LEU A 27 -8.33 -8.05 10.21
CA LEU A 27 -9.49 -7.38 10.77
C LEU A 27 -10.46 -6.97 9.65
N PRO A 28 -11.78 -7.09 9.85
CA PRO A 28 -12.74 -6.63 8.86
C PRO A 28 -12.60 -5.12 8.59
N PRO A 29 -13.12 -4.59 7.47
CA PRO A 29 -13.11 -3.16 7.20
C PRO A 29 -13.70 -2.35 8.37
N GLY A 30 -12.93 -1.39 8.89
CA GLY A 30 -13.30 -0.61 10.07
C GLY A 30 -13.00 -1.28 11.42
N GLY A 31 -12.48 -2.51 11.44
CA GLY A 31 -12.14 -3.26 12.65
C GLY A 31 -10.98 -2.68 13.47
N MET A 32 -10.28 -1.68 12.94
CA MET A 32 -9.28 -0.90 13.69
C MET A 32 -9.91 0.19 14.57
N VAL A 33 -11.19 0.53 14.38
CA VAL A 33 -11.87 1.59 15.12
C VAL A 33 -12.14 1.14 16.56
N GLY A 34 -11.69 1.94 17.53
CA GLY A 34 -11.87 1.65 18.96
C GLY A 34 -10.75 0.80 19.58
N LEU A 35 -9.76 0.37 18.80
CA LEU A 35 -8.53 -0.21 19.35
C LEU A 35 -7.72 0.86 20.08
N LEU A 36 -7.07 0.46 21.17
CA LEU A 36 -6.13 1.31 21.89
C LEU A 36 -4.86 1.49 21.06
N SER A 37 -4.22 2.64 21.23
CA SER A 37 -2.96 2.98 20.56
C SER A 37 -1.89 3.29 21.59
N ASP A 38 -0.64 3.11 21.20
CA ASP A 38 0.48 3.56 22.01
C ASP A 38 0.39 5.06 22.29
N HIS A 39 0.68 5.42 23.53
CA HIS A 39 0.80 6.80 23.97
C HIS A 39 2.27 7.15 24.15
N GLU A 40 2.56 8.45 24.15
CA GLU A 40 3.88 8.95 24.47
C GLU A 40 4.32 8.43 25.85
N GLY A 41 5.53 7.88 25.93
CA GLY A 41 6.09 7.34 27.16
C GLY A 41 5.74 5.87 27.46
N VAL A 42 5.08 5.14 26.56
CA VAL A 42 4.75 3.71 26.77
C VAL A 42 5.96 2.86 27.16
N ASN A 43 7.13 3.10 26.57
CA ASN A 43 8.36 2.38 26.91
C ASN A 43 8.78 2.58 28.37
N LEU A 44 8.61 3.79 28.91
CA LEU A 44 8.93 4.08 30.32
C LEU A 44 8.00 3.32 31.26
N VAL A 45 6.72 3.21 30.88
CA VAL A 45 5.72 2.44 31.65
C VAL A 45 6.04 0.95 31.60
N VAL A 46 6.39 0.42 30.42
CA VAL A 46 6.79 -0.99 30.28
C VAL A 46 8.04 -1.28 31.12
N ASP A 47 9.06 -0.43 31.06
CA ASP A 47 10.28 -0.58 31.84
C ASP A 47 10.00 -0.55 33.35
N GLU A 48 9.11 0.35 33.80
CA GLU A 48 8.67 0.44 35.20
C GLU A 48 7.98 -0.85 35.65
N VAL A 49 7.05 -1.38 34.84
CA VAL A 49 6.34 -2.63 35.16
C VAL A 49 7.33 -3.79 35.24
N VAL A 50 8.26 -3.91 34.28
CA VAL A 50 9.29 -4.96 34.27
C VAL A 50 10.21 -4.86 35.50
N ALA A 51 10.65 -3.66 35.86
CA ALA A 51 11.53 -3.44 37.00
C ALA A 51 10.86 -3.78 38.35
N ASN A 52 9.57 -3.48 38.49
CA ASN A 52 8.84 -3.63 39.75
C ASN A 52 8.16 -4.99 39.93
N GLN A 53 7.93 -5.76 38.86
CA GLN A 53 7.12 -6.99 38.92
C GLN A 53 7.57 -7.97 40.00
N SER A 54 8.87 -8.22 40.10
CA SER A 54 9.43 -9.21 41.03
C SER A 54 9.25 -8.86 42.51
N THR A 55 9.13 -7.57 42.83
CA THR A 55 9.10 -7.07 44.22
C THR A 55 7.70 -6.62 44.63
N TRP A 56 6.95 -5.99 43.73
CA TRP A 56 5.67 -5.35 44.03
C TRP A 56 4.49 -5.92 43.24
N GLY A 57 4.72 -6.84 42.29
CA GLY A 57 3.66 -7.39 41.43
C GLY A 57 2.51 -8.00 42.23
N ASP A 58 2.83 -8.87 43.19
CA ASP A 58 1.83 -9.52 44.05
C ASP A 58 1.02 -8.51 44.88
N ALA A 59 1.69 -7.49 45.42
CA ALA A 59 1.03 -6.43 46.19
C ALA A 59 0.14 -5.53 45.32
N ALA A 60 0.50 -5.35 44.05
CA ALA A 60 -0.28 -4.63 43.05
C ALA A 60 -1.40 -5.47 42.43
N GLY A 61 -1.47 -6.77 42.75
CA GLY A 61 -2.44 -7.71 42.15
C GLY A 61 -2.12 -8.07 40.69
N VAL A 62 -0.90 -7.83 40.22
CA VAL A 62 -0.46 -8.19 38.86
C VAL A 62 -0.07 -9.67 38.87
N THR A 63 -0.87 -10.50 38.22
CA THR A 63 -0.60 -11.94 38.16
C THR A 63 0.59 -12.25 37.25
N ALA A 64 1.21 -13.42 37.44
CA ALA A 64 2.22 -13.90 36.51
C ALA A 64 1.69 -14.04 35.07
N GLY A 65 0.38 -14.30 34.91
CA GLY A 65 -0.28 -14.34 33.61
C GLY A 65 -0.34 -12.97 32.94
N ASP A 66 -0.78 -11.93 33.67
CA ASP A 66 -0.86 -10.57 33.14
C ASP A 66 0.53 -10.06 32.68
N PHE A 67 1.57 -10.36 33.47
CA PHE A 67 2.93 -10.01 33.11
C PHE A 67 3.46 -10.78 31.88
N ALA A 68 3.13 -12.08 31.79
CA ALA A 68 3.48 -12.90 30.62
C ALA A 68 2.75 -12.41 29.35
N ASP A 69 1.50 -11.97 29.46
CA ASP A 69 0.73 -11.43 28.35
C ASP A 69 1.31 -10.08 27.89
N LEU A 70 1.67 -9.19 28.81
CA LEU A 70 2.33 -7.91 28.49
C LEU A 70 3.66 -8.13 27.75
N THR A 71 4.52 -8.99 28.29
CA THR A 71 5.83 -9.28 27.69
C THR A 71 5.69 -9.95 26.32
N THR A 72 4.72 -10.86 26.16
CA THR A 72 4.41 -11.49 24.88
C THR A 72 3.89 -10.46 23.86
N ALA A 73 2.98 -9.59 24.26
CA ALA A 73 2.44 -8.54 23.40
C ALA A 73 3.55 -7.59 22.91
N ASN A 74 4.40 -7.10 23.82
CA ASN A 74 5.52 -6.23 23.49
C ASN A 74 6.52 -6.88 22.52
N ALA A 75 6.85 -8.16 22.73
CA ALA A 75 7.73 -8.90 21.82
C ALA A 75 7.12 -9.02 20.41
N ARG A 76 5.82 -9.33 20.31
CA ARG A 76 5.11 -9.44 19.02
C ARG A 76 5.01 -8.10 18.31
N ILE A 77 4.75 -7.01 19.03
CA ILE A 77 4.72 -5.65 18.47
C ILE A 77 6.10 -5.31 17.89
N ALA A 78 7.16 -5.49 18.67
CA ALA A 78 8.52 -5.22 18.22
C ALA A 78 8.89 -6.05 16.98
N GLU A 79 8.47 -7.31 16.92
CA GLU A 79 8.67 -8.17 15.75
C GLU A 79 7.90 -7.66 14.52
N ILE A 80 6.64 -7.24 14.67
CA ILE A 80 5.84 -6.64 13.58
C ILE A 80 6.52 -5.36 13.07
N ASP A 81 7.02 -4.51 13.97
CA ASP A 81 7.64 -3.24 13.64
C ASP A 81 8.93 -3.37 12.82
N LEU A 82 9.60 -4.53 12.87
CA LEU A 82 10.74 -4.82 11.98
C LEU A 82 10.32 -4.90 10.51
N TYR A 83 9.11 -5.39 10.22
CA TYR A 83 8.65 -5.63 8.85
C TYR A 83 7.91 -4.43 8.26
N LEU A 84 7.21 -3.65 9.07
CA LEU A 84 6.33 -2.56 8.61
C LEU A 84 7.03 -1.51 7.72
N PRO A 85 8.26 -1.04 8.01
CA PRO A 85 8.92 -0.04 7.16
C PRO A 85 9.19 -0.56 5.74
N ALA A 86 9.74 -1.78 5.62
CA ALA A 86 10.03 -2.40 4.34
C ALA A 86 8.73 -2.69 3.56
N ALA A 87 7.71 -3.22 4.22
CA ALA A 87 6.41 -3.50 3.59
C ALA A 87 5.73 -2.24 3.05
N ARG A 88 5.73 -1.14 3.83
CA ARG A 88 5.21 0.17 3.38
C ARG A 88 5.97 0.67 2.15
N LYS A 89 7.30 0.56 2.15
CA LYS A 89 8.10 0.97 1.00
C LYS A 89 7.83 0.10 -0.23
N LEU A 90 7.63 -1.20 -0.07
CA LEU A 90 7.26 -2.08 -1.18
C LEU A 90 5.92 -1.66 -1.81
N VAL A 91 4.93 -1.32 -1.00
CA VAL A 91 3.63 -0.79 -1.49
C VAL A 91 3.84 0.51 -2.28
N GLU A 92 4.69 1.41 -1.78
CA GLU A 92 5.05 2.65 -2.47
C GLU A 92 5.70 2.37 -3.84
N LEU A 93 6.75 1.53 -3.87
CA LEU A 93 7.46 1.15 -5.10
C LEU A 93 6.52 0.51 -6.13
N LEU A 94 5.62 -0.37 -5.71
CA LEU A 94 4.63 -0.98 -6.59
C LEU A 94 3.60 0.03 -7.10
N THR A 95 3.21 1.00 -6.28
CA THR A 95 2.29 2.08 -6.65
C THR A 95 2.91 2.99 -7.70
N GLU A 96 4.15 3.42 -7.48
CA GLU A 96 4.93 4.25 -8.42
C GLU A 96 5.20 3.50 -9.73
N THR A 97 5.63 2.25 -9.64
CA THR A 97 5.86 1.40 -10.81
C THR A 97 4.59 1.25 -11.63
N ARG A 98 3.45 1.00 -10.97
CA ARG A 98 2.15 0.93 -11.64
C ARG A 98 1.81 2.25 -12.34
N ALA A 99 2.04 3.39 -11.71
CA ALA A 99 1.79 4.70 -12.32
C ALA A 99 2.66 4.90 -13.58
N MET A 100 3.93 4.53 -13.52
CA MET A 100 4.84 4.58 -14.68
C MET A 100 4.41 3.65 -15.82
N GLN A 101 3.96 2.44 -15.49
CA GLN A 101 3.45 1.49 -16.49
C GLN A 101 2.13 1.97 -17.11
N VAL A 102 1.26 2.61 -16.33
CA VAL A 102 0.05 3.26 -16.85
C VAL A 102 0.44 4.36 -17.84
N GLU A 103 1.33 5.28 -17.46
CA GLU A 103 1.80 6.35 -18.36
C GLU A 103 2.38 5.79 -19.67
N THR A 104 3.21 4.76 -19.57
CA THR A 104 3.80 4.08 -20.73
C THR A 104 2.71 3.51 -21.64
N ARG A 105 1.75 2.79 -21.06
CA ARG A 105 0.59 2.25 -21.80
C ARG A 105 -0.21 3.36 -22.47
N GLU A 106 -0.52 4.44 -21.76
CA GLU A 106 -1.31 5.55 -22.31
C GLU A 106 -0.61 6.21 -23.50
N ARG A 107 0.71 6.44 -23.41
CA ARG A 107 1.50 6.97 -24.54
C ARG A 107 1.45 6.07 -25.77
N VAL A 108 1.52 4.75 -25.56
CA VAL A 108 1.40 3.77 -26.65
C VAL A 108 0.01 3.83 -27.28
N ILE A 109 -1.06 3.86 -26.47
CA ILE A 109 -2.45 3.97 -26.97
C ILE A 109 -2.63 5.25 -27.80
N LEU A 110 -2.11 6.39 -27.33
CA LEU A 110 -2.16 7.65 -28.06
C LEU A 110 -1.41 7.58 -29.40
N SER A 111 -0.23 6.97 -29.40
CA SER A 111 0.58 6.76 -30.61
C SER A 111 -0.16 5.88 -31.62
N VAL A 112 -0.75 4.76 -31.17
CA VAL A 112 -1.56 3.86 -32.00
C VAL A 112 -2.74 4.61 -32.60
N ALA A 113 -3.50 5.37 -31.80
CA ALA A 113 -4.65 6.15 -32.28
C ALA A 113 -4.24 7.16 -33.38
N ARG A 114 -3.11 7.86 -33.20
CA ARG A 114 -2.57 8.80 -34.20
C ARG A 114 -2.15 8.07 -35.48
N SER A 115 -1.47 6.93 -35.35
CA SER A 115 -1.06 6.11 -36.50
C SER A 115 -2.26 5.58 -37.29
N VAL A 116 -3.31 5.14 -36.62
CA VAL A 116 -4.58 4.71 -37.23
C VAL A 116 -5.20 5.85 -38.05
N ASP A 117 -5.36 7.03 -37.45
CA ASP A 117 -5.93 8.19 -38.15
C ASP A 117 -5.09 8.59 -39.39
N ALA A 118 -3.76 8.52 -39.29
CA ALA A 118 -2.86 8.83 -40.39
C ALA A 118 -2.95 7.79 -41.53
N ARG A 119 -2.99 6.49 -41.20
CA ARG A 119 -3.01 5.40 -42.19
C ARG A 119 -4.38 5.21 -42.85
N ALA A 120 -5.46 5.52 -42.15
CA ALA A 120 -6.82 5.45 -42.70
C ALA A 120 -7.05 6.39 -43.90
N ARG A 121 -6.20 7.40 -44.09
CA ARG A 121 -6.25 8.32 -45.25
C ARG A 121 -5.59 7.75 -46.51
N ARG A 122 -4.91 6.60 -46.42
CA ARG A 122 -4.22 5.97 -47.56
C ARG A 122 -5.18 5.00 -48.27
N ALA A 123 -5.07 4.91 -49.59
CA ALA A 123 -5.84 3.95 -50.40
C ALA A 123 -5.57 2.50 -49.93
N GLY A 124 -6.62 1.67 -49.88
CA GLY A 124 -6.52 0.27 -49.44
C GLY A 124 -6.65 0.05 -47.93
N ASN A 125 -6.93 1.10 -47.14
CA ASN A 125 -7.16 1.02 -45.70
C ASN A 125 -8.61 1.36 -45.31
N GLU A 126 -9.55 1.13 -46.22
CA GLU A 126 -10.97 1.36 -45.99
C GLU A 126 -11.45 0.52 -44.78
N GLY A 127 -12.11 1.16 -43.82
CA GLY A 127 -12.61 0.50 -42.59
C GLY A 127 -11.65 0.48 -41.40
N LEU A 128 -10.40 0.96 -41.53
CA LEU A 128 -9.44 1.01 -40.42
C LEU A 128 -9.96 1.84 -39.23
N LEU A 129 -10.67 2.94 -39.50
CA LEU A 129 -11.25 3.80 -38.45
C LEU A 129 -12.31 3.08 -37.61
N GLY A 130 -13.14 2.23 -38.24
CA GLY A 130 -14.17 1.46 -37.55
C GLY A 130 -13.57 0.37 -36.66
N LYS A 131 -12.52 -0.32 -37.14
CA LYS A 131 -11.84 -1.36 -36.36
C LYS A 131 -11.15 -0.83 -35.08
N TYR A 132 -10.78 0.45 -35.07
CA TYR A 132 -10.11 1.11 -33.94
C TYR A 132 -10.99 2.18 -33.27
N GLU A 133 -12.31 2.09 -33.41
CA GLU A 133 -13.25 3.08 -32.87
C GLU A 133 -13.04 3.32 -31.38
N LYS A 134 -12.95 2.26 -30.57
CA LYS A 134 -12.75 2.35 -29.11
C LYS A 134 -11.47 3.09 -28.74
N THR A 135 -10.37 2.79 -29.42
CA THR A 135 -9.07 3.45 -29.20
C THR A 135 -9.12 4.94 -29.53
N ARG A 136 -9.84 5.30 -30.60
CA ARG A 136 -10.02 6.69 -31.02
C ARG A 136 -10.96 7.46 -30.09
N ALA A 137 -12.04 6.82 -29.63
CA ALA A 137 -12.97 7.35 -28.65
C ALA A 137 -12.25 7.64 -27.33
N TYR A 138 -11.51 6.65 -26.81
CA TYR A 138 -10.74 6.75 -25.58
C TYR A 138 -9.76 7.93 -25.57
N ARG A 139 -8.98 8.13 -26.65
CA ARG A 139 -8.11 9.32 -26.81
C ARG A 139 -8.88 10.64 -26.66
N SER A 140 -10.12 10.66 -27.16
CA SER A 140 -10.92 11.89 -27.26
C SER A 140 -11.64 12.23 -25.95
N GLU A 141 -11.72 11.30 -24.99
CA GLU A 141 -12.45 11.50 -23.73
C GLU A 141 -11.94 12.68 -22.91
N ALA A 142 -10.61 12.86 -22.80
CA ALA A 142 -10.02 13.97 -22.07
C ALA A 142 -10.40 15.34 -22.68
N ALA A 143 -10.35 15.43 -24.02
CA ALA A 143 -10.75 16.63 -24.75
C ALA A 143 -12.26 16.91 -24.61
N LEU A 144 -13.09 15.86 -24.68
CA LEU A 144 -14.53 15.97 -24.50
C LEU A 144 -14.89 16.41 -23.06
N LYS A 145 -14.21 15.89 -22.06
CA LYS A 145 -14.37 16.31 -20.65
C LYS A 145 -13.99 17.77 -20.46
N ALA A 146 -12.84 18.20 -21.00
CA ALA A 146 -12.41 19.59 -20.94
C ALA A 146 -13.40 20.55 -21.65
N ALA A 147 -13.92 20.16 -22.81
CA ALA A 147 -14.94 20.92 -23.53
C ALA A 147 -16.24 21.06 -22.72
N ARG A 148 -16.70 19.98 -22.07
CA ARG A 148 -17.88 20.01 -21.18
C ARG A 148 -17.68 20.96 -20.00
N THR A 149 -16.51 20.93 -19.35
CA THR A 149 -16.18 21.84 -18.25
C THR A 149 -16.20 23.30 -18.70
N ARG A 150 -15.59 23.63 -19.85
CA ARG A 150 -15.59 25.00 -20.39
C ARG A 150 -17.00 25.49 -20.72
N LYS A 151 -17.84 24.63 -21.31
CA LYS A 151 -19.24 24.97 -21.63
C LYS A 151 -20.06 25.25 -20.37
N LYS A 152 -19.82 24.51 -19.27
CA LYS A 152 -20.49 24.74 -17.98
C LYS A 152 -20.04 26.04 -17.30
N ALA A 153 -18.79 26.46 -17.48
CA ALA A 153 -18.28 27.70 -16.89
C ALA A 153 -18.71 28.97 -17.65
N ALA A 154 -19.13 28.84 -18.91
CA ALA A 154 -19.59 29.94 -19.76
C ALA A 154 -21.12 30.11 -19.81
N ALA A 155 -21.86 29.31 -19.01
CA ALA A 155 -23.30 29.35 -18.86
C ALA A 155 -23.64 29.75 -17.42
#